data_AF-A0A535GSF1-F1
#
_entry.id   AF-A0A535GSF1-F1
#
_cell.length_a   1.000
_cell.length_b   1.000
_cell.length_c   1.000
_cell.angle_alpha   90.00
_cell.angle_beta   90.00
_cell.angle_gamma   90.00
#
_symmetry.space_group_name_H-M   'P 1'
#
loop_
_entity.id
_entity.type
_entity.pdbx_description
1 polymer ?
#
loop_
_entity_poly.entity_id
_entity_poly.type
_entity_poly.pdbx_seq_one_letter_code
_entity_poly.pdbx_strand_id
1 'polypeptide(L)' 'MRVLAVDPGSKRVGLAISDPTATIAQALATVPAEPRETLVSRLAKIAEEQEATAIVVGLP' A
#
# COMPACT_ATOMS: atom_id res chain seq x y z
N MET A 1 -11.20 10.91 -0.29
CA MET A 1 -10.95 9.65 -1.02
C MET A 1 -9.45 9.38 -0.91
N ARG A 2 -9.03 8.29 -0.24
CA ARG A 2 -7.60 7.98 -0.11
C ARG A 2 -7.23 6.82 -1.01
N VAL A 3 -6.01 6.84 -1.54
CA VAL A 3 -5.45 5.79 -2.40
C VAL A 3 -4.21 5.21 -1.75
N LEU A 4 -4.18 3.89 -1.54
CA LEU A 4 -2.98 3.19 -1.09
C LEU A 4 -2.14 2.84 -2.33
N ALA A 5 -0.94 3.39 -2.41
CA ALA A 5 0.07 2.99 -3.39
C ALA A 5 0.94 1.86 -2.81
N VAL A 6 1.17 0.84 -3.63
CA VAL A 6 1.95 -0.35 -3.31
C VAL A 6 3.09 -0.46 -4.31
N ASP A 7 4.33 -0.48 -3.81
CA ASP A 7 5.55 -0.66 -4.58
C ASP A 7 6.18 -2.03 -4.25
N PRO A 8 5.94 -3.08 -5.07
CA PRO A 8 6.41 -4.43 -4.77
C PRO A 8 7.93 -4.56 -4.94
N GLY A 9 8.62 -4.85 -3.84
CA GLY A 9 10.02 -5.27 -3.86
C GLY A 9 10.21 -6.73 -3.44
N SER A 10 11.33 -7.33 -3.83
CA SER A 10 11.63 -8.75 -3.54
C SER A 10 11.87 -9.05 -2.06
N LYS A 11 12.21 -8.04 -1.24
CA LYS A 11 12.43 -8.17 0.20
C LYS A 11 11.40 -7.41 1.04
N ARG A 12 11.03 -6.22 0.58
CA ARG A 12 10.07 -5.33 1.26
C ARG A 12 9.14 -4.73 0.22
N VAL A 13 7.91 -4.47 0.62
CA VAL A 13 6.93 -3.73 -0.16
C VAL A 13 6.82 -2.33 0.43
N GLY A 14 7.02 -1.31 -0.40
CA GLY A 14 6.84 0.09 -0.03
C GLY A 14 5.38 0.48 -0.10
N LEU A 15 4.92 1.27 0.87
CA LEU A 15 3.55 1.75 0.95
C LEU A 15 3.52 3.27 1.09
N ALA A 16 2.64 3.91 0.32
CA ALA A 16 2.31 5.32 0.45
C ALA A 16 0.78 5.49 0.44
N ILE A 17 0.30 6.54 1.10
CA ILE A 17 -1.12 6.88 1.14
C ILE A 17 -1.30 8.28 0.59
N SER A 18 -2.34 8.49 -0.22
CA SER A 18 -2.68 9.83 -0.67
C SER A 18 -3.34 10.65 0.45
N ASP A 19 -3.22 11.96 0.35
CA ASP A 19 -4.09 12.87 1.09
C ASP A 19 -5.57 12.69 0.65
N PRO A 20 -6.55 13.24 1.39
CA PRO A 20 -7.97 13.08 1.07
C PRO A 20 -8.41 13.61 -0.30
N THR A 21 -7.64 14.53 -0.91
CA THR A 21 -7.88 15.06 -2.25
C THR A 21 -7.27 14.21 -3.36
N ALA A 22 -6.53 13.14 -3.00
CA ALA A 22 -5.79 12.28 -3.93
C ALA A 22 -4.76 13.03 -4.79
N THR A 23 -4.16 14.10 -4.25
CA THR A 23 -3.21 14.96 -4.97
C THR A 23 -1.76 14.68 -4.55
N ILE A 24 -1.53 14.47 -3.25
CA ILE A 24 -0.19 14.30 -2.68
C ILE A 24 -0.10 12.92 -2.04
N ALA A 25 0.91 12.14 -2.45
CA ALA A 25 1.26 10.89 -1.78
C ALA A 25 2.24 11.14 -0.63
N GLN A 26 2.04 10.45 0.49
CA GLN A 26 2.92 10.47 1.65
C GLN A 26 3.38 9.05 1.99
N ALA A 27 4.64 8.90 2.39
CA ALA A 27 5.16 7.62 2.83
C ALA A 27 4.38 7.12 4.05
N LEU A 28 3.93 5.87 4.01
CA LEU A 28 3.14 5.25 5.08
C LEU A 28 3.99 4.27 5.88
N ALA A 29 4.47 3.21 5.23
CA ALA A 29 5.22 2.15 5.88
C ALA A 29 5.96 1.29 4.84
N THR A 30 6.76 0.35 5.34
CA THR A 30 7.26 -0.77 4.51
C THR A 30 6.95 -2.08 5.24
N VAL A 31 6.47 -3.07 4.49
CA VAL A 31 6.15 -4.40 5.05
C VAL A 31 7.08 -5.46 4.45
N PRO A 32 7.41 -6.55 5.17
CA PRO A 32 8.14 -7.68 4.59
C PRO A 32 7.37 -8.29 3.41
N ALA A 33 8.05 -8.60 2.31
CA ALA A 33 7.44 -9.25 1.14
C ALA A 33 7.04 -10.70 1.43
N GLU A 34 7.78 -11.37 2.30
CA GLU A 34 7.51 -12.74 2.75
C GLU A 34 6.83 -12.76 4.14
N PRO A 35 5.98 -13.75 4.45
CA PRO A 35 5.50 -14.80 3.54
C PRO A 35 4.51 -14.25 2.51
N ARG A 36 4.69 -14.61 1.23
CA ARG A 36 3.87 -14.13 0.11
C ARG A 36 2.39 -14.48 0.26
N GLU A 37 2.09 -15.62 0.88
CA GLU A 37 0.73 -16.12 1.11
C GLU A 37 -0.10 -15.16 1.97
N THR A 38 0.56 -14.40 2.86
CA THR A 38 -0.08 -13.44 3.76
C THR A 38 0.06 -11.99 3.32
N LEU A 39 0.83 -11.73 2.25
CA LEU A 39 1.12 -10.36 1.85
C LEU A 39 -0.15 -9.62 1.45
N VAL A 40 -1.00 -10.24 0.63
CA VAL A 40 -2.24 -9.62 0.15
C VAL A 40 -3.19 -9.27 1.31
N SER A 41 -3.36 -10.17 2.28
CA SER A 41 -4.24 -9.91 3.44
C SER A 41 -3.68 -8.82 4.36
N ARG A 42 -2.34 -8.76 4.53
CA ARG A 42 -1.68 -7.65 5.25
C ARG A 42 -1.88 -6.31 4.56
N LEU A 43 -1.76 -6.26 3.23
CA LEU A 43 -1.99 -5.04 2.45
C LEU A 43 -3.46 -4.60 2.48
N ALA A 44 -4.41 -5.53 2.37
CA ALA A 44 -5.84 -5.26 2.48
C ALA A 44 -6.20 -4.66 3.84
N LYS A 45 -5.67 -5.24 4.93
CA LYS A 45 -5.87 -4.69 6.28
C LYS A 45 -5.36 -3.25 6.41
N ILE A 46 -4.18 -2.96 5.85
CA ILE A 46 -3.62 -1.59 5.86
C ILE A 46 -4.52 -0.65 5.04
N ALA A 47 -5.04 -1.10 3.90
CA ALA A 47 -5.96 -0.30 3.10
C ALA A 47 -7.25 0.03 3.88
N GLU A 48 -7.81 -0.94 4.59
CA GLU A 48 -8.98 -0.75 5.46
C GLU A 48 -8.68 0.23 6.60
N GLU A 49 -7.56 0.05 7.31
CA GLU A 49 -7.14 0.94 8.41
C GLU A 49 -6.92 2.39 7.97
N GLN A 50 -6.54 2.60 6.71
CA GLN A 50 -6.34 3.94 6.13
C GLN A 50 -7.58 4.49 5.42
N GLU A 51 -8.70 3.76 5.43
CA GLU A 51 -9.91 4.10 4.68
C GLU A 51 -9.61 4.35 3.18
N ALA A 52 -8.69 3.56 2.62
CA ALA A 52 -8.31 3.65 1.23
C ALA A 52 -9.42 3.07 0.36
N THR A 53 -9.90 3.85 -0.59
CA THR A 53 -10.97 3.47 -1.51
C THR A 53 -10.45 2.86 -2.81
N ALA A 54 -9.14 2.93 -3.04
CA ALA A 54 -8.47 2.33 -4.17
C ALA A 54 -7.05 1.91 -3.80
N ILE A 55 -6.54 0.92 -4.52
CA ILE A 55 -5.14 0.45 -4.41
C ILE A 55 -4.50 0.57 -5.79
N VAL A 56 -3.33 1.19 -5.86
CA VAL A 56 -2.50 1.28 -7.06
C VAL A 56 -1.23 0.48 -6.83
N VAL A 57 -0.90 -0.41 -7.76
CA VAL A 57 0.28 -1.28 -7.66
C VAL A 57 1.26 -0.91 -8.78
N GLY A 58 2.50 -0.60 -8.43
CA GLY A 58 3.57 -0.40 -9.39
C GLY A 58 3.88 -1.71 -10.14
N LEU A 59 3.88 -1.66 -11.47
CA LEU A 59 4.32 -2.76 -12.33
C LEU A 59 5.61 -2.32 -13.04
N PRO A 60 6.68 -3.15 -13.02
CA PRO A 60 7.85 -2.95 -13.87
C PRO A 60 7.55 -3.22 -15.35
#